data_AF-A0A7C0W544-F1
#
_entry.id   AF-A0A7C0W544-F1
#
_cell.length_a   1.000
_cell.length_b   1.000
_cell.length_c   1.000
_cell.angle_alpha   90.00
_cell.angle_beta   90.00
_cell.angle_gamma   90.00
#
_symmetry.space_group_name_H-M   'P 1'
#
loop_
_entity.id
_entity.type
_entity.pdbx_description
1 polymer ?
#
loop_
_entity_poly.entity_id
_entity_poly.type
_entity_poly.pdbx_seq_one_letter_code
_entity_poly.pdbx_strand_id
1 'polypeptide(L)' 'MSRSEIRIAGAGGQGVVTAGRILAEAAILSGSNATHSQVYGPQSRGGASRSDVVIATGEIGFPLADDIDVLVVL' A
#
# COMPACT_ATOMS: atom_id res chain seq x y z
N MET A 1 17.70 -8.24 6.21
CA MET A 1 16.76 -7.85 5.14
C MET A 1 15.81 -6.83 5.74
N SER A 2 15.65 -5.66 5.13
CA SER A 2 14.69 -4.65 5.60
C SER A 2 13.40 -4.80 4.81
N ARG A 3 12.30 -5.07 5.51
CA ARG A 3 10.93 -5.08 4.99
C ARG A 3 10.20 -3.92 5.67
N SER A 4 9.39 -3.21 4.91
CA SER A 4 8.56 -2.12 5.42
C SER A 4 7.15 -2.26 4.87
N GLU A 5 6.17 -2.21 5.75
CA GLU A 5 4.76 -2.36 5.42
C GLU A 5 3.98 -1.09 5.74
N ILE A 6 3.42 -0.49 4.70
CA ILE A 6 2.72 0.78 4.78
C ILE A 6 1.26 0.53 4.44
N ARG A 7 0.36 1.00 5.31
CA ARG A 7 -1.08 1.03 5.08
C ARG A 7 -1.56 2.46 4.93
N ILE A 8 -2.25 2.72 3.84
CA ILE A 8 -2.96 3.97 3.59
C ILE A 8 -4.45 3.66 3.63
N ALA A 9 -5.20 4.34 4.49
CA ALA A 9 -6.62 4.15 4.67
C ALA A 9 -7.39 5.47 4.50
N GLY A 10 -8.64 5.36 4.08
CA GLY A 10 -9.52 6.51 3.91
C GLY A 10 -10.85 6.12 3.27
N ALA A 11 -11.60 7.10 2.82
CA ALA A 11 -12.82 6.96 2.06
C ALA A 11 -12.56 6.93 0.54
N GLY A 12 -13.41 6.20 -0.18
CA GLY A 12 -13.39 6.16 -1.64
C GLY A 12 -13.52 7.56 -2.25
N GLY A 13 -12.52 7.94 -3.06
CA GLY A 13 -12.40 9.26 -3.68
C GLY A 13 -11.28 10.13 -3.13
N GLN A 14 -10.66 9.77 -2.01
CA GLN A 14 -9.54 10.52 -1.41
C GLN A 14 -8.16 10.23 -2.04
N GLY A 15 -8.09 9.31 -3.01
CA GLY A 15 -6.82 8.94 -3.66
C GLY A 15 -5.99 7.90 -2.91
N VAL A 16 -6.56 7.20 -1.92
CA VAL A 16 -5.90 6.12 -1.14
C VAL A 16 -5.17 5.09 -2.01
N VAL A 17 -5.87 4.57 -3.04
CA VAL A 17 -5.31 3.59 -3.98
C VAL A 17 -4.18 4.20 -4.80
N THR A 18 -4.40 5.40 -5.34
CA THR A 18 -3.41 6.12 -6.16
C THR A 18 -2.13 6.39 -5.38
N ALA A 19 -2.24 6.80 -4.11
CA ALA A 19 -1.10 7.06 -3.25
C ALA A 19 -0.26 5.79 -3.03
N GLY A 20 -0.89 4.65 -2.75
CA GLY A 20 -0.15 3.39 -2.58
C GLY A 20 0.52 2.90 -3.86
N ARG A 21 -0.15 3.05 -5.02
CA ARG A 21 0.46 2.73 -6.32
C ARG A 21 1.69 3.60 -6.60
N ILE A 22 1.59 4.91 -6.38
CA ILE A 22 2.72 5.84 -6.55
C ILE A 22 3.88 5.46 -5.62
N LEU A 23 3.59 5.12 -4.36
CA LEU A 23 4.61 4.70 -3.40
C LEU A 23 5.32 3.41 -3.83
N ALA A 24 4.57 2.40 -4.28
CA ALA A 24 5.14 1.16 -4.79
C ALA A 24 6.01 1.38 -6.04
N GLU A 25 5.52 2.18 -7.00
CA GLU A 25 6.28 2.54 -8.21
C GLU A 25 7.57 3.29 -7.85
N ALA A 26 7.51 4.24 -6.92
CA ALA A 26 8.68 4.98 -6.45
C ALA A 26 9.71 4.05 -5.78
N ALA A 27 9.25 3.07 -5.00
CA ALA A 27 10.12 2.06 -4.38
C ALA A 27 10.81 1.16 -5.42
N ILE A 28 10.10 0.77 -6.48
CA ILE A 28 10.68 0.02 -7.59
C ILE A 28 11.72 0.87 -8.34
N LEU A 29 11.39 2.13 -8.63
CA LEU A 29 12.32 3.06 -9.30
C LEU A 29 13.56 3.37 -8.46
N SER A 30 13.50 3.24 -7.14
CA SER A 30 14.65 3.39 -6.24
C SER A 30 15.47 2.10 -6.08
N GLY A 31 15.13 1.02 -6.78
CA GLY A 31 15.86 -0.25 -6.77
C GLY A 31 15.44 -1.23 -5.68
N SER A 32 14.31 -1.00 -5.01
CA SER A 32 13.72 -1.96 -4.07
C SER A 32 12.67 -2.84 -4.77
N ASN A 33 12.34 -3.98 -4.16
CA ASN A 33 11.15 -4.72 -4.54
C ASN A 33 9.94 -4.13 -3.81
N ALA A 34 8.80 -4.08 -4.48
CA ALA A 34 7.55 -3.67 -3.85
C ALA A 34 6.35 -4.47 -4.35
N THR A 35 5.38 -4.69 -3.46
CA THR A 35 4.05 -5.18 -3.81
C THR A 35 3.01 -4.18 -3.35
N HIS A 36 1.90 -4.12 -4.08
CA HIS A 36 0.77 -3.26 -3.79
C HIS A 36 -0.51 -4.09 -3.78
N SER A 37 -1.31 -3.93 -2.74
CA SER A 37 -2.64 -4.53 -2.63
C SER A 37 -3.65 -3.49 -2.16
N GLN A 38 -4.91 -3.66 -2.55
CA GLN A 38 -5.95 -2.69 -2.28
C GLN A 38 -7.25 -3.39 -1.86
N VAL A 39 -7.96 -2.77 -0.94
CA VAL A 39 -9.30 -3.18 -0.51
C VAL A 39 -10.21 -1.98 -0.67
N TYR A 40 -11.35 -2.18 -1.32
CA TYR A 40 -12.40 -1.18 -1.43
C TYR A 40 -13.76 -1.87 -1.31
N GLY A 41 -14.68 -1.22 -0.61
CA GLY A 41 -16.05 -1.70 -0.54
C GLY A 41 -16.80 -1.53 -1.87
N PRO A 42 -17.97 -2.17 -2.04
CA PRO A 42 -18.78 -2.08 -3.25
C PRO A 42 -19.41 -0.70 -3.49
N GLN A 43 -19.24 0.25 -2.55
CA GLN A 43 -19.78 1.59 -2.66
C GLN A 43 -19.04 2.40 -3.73
N SER A 44 -19.80 3.11 -4.57
CA SER A 44 -19.25 3.93 -5.66
C SER A 44 -18.44 5.13 -5.15
N ARG A 45 -18.72 5.65 -3.95
CA ARG A 45 -18.00 6.74 -3.26
C ARG A 45 -18.12 6.60 -1.75
N GLY A 46 -17.17 7.15 -1.00
CA GLY A 46 -17.26 7.27 0.46
C GLY A 46 -17.11 5.96 1.26
N GLY A 47 -17.11 4.80 0.60
CA GLY A 47 -16.84 3.51 1.24
C GLY A 47 -15.42 3.43 1.78
N ALA A 48 -15.22 2.61 2.81
CA ALA A 48 -13.89 2.36 3.34
C ALA A 48 -12.97 1.80 2.23
N SER A 49 -11.81 2.44 2.08
CA SER A 49 -10.78 2.09 1.12
C SER A 49 -9.44 2.01 1.82
N ARG A 50 -8.65 1.03 1.40
CA ARG A 50 -7.33 0.74 1.95
C ARG A 50 -6.38 0.36 0.83
N SER A 51 -5.13 0.74 0.99
CA SER A 51 -4.03 0.50 0.07
C SER A 51 -2.83 0.11 0.90
N ASP A 52 -2.34 -1.12 0.73
CA ASP A 52 -1.20 -1.66 1.44
C ASP A 52 -0.02 -1.78 0.48
N VAL A 53 1.15 -1.32 0.91
CA VAL A 53 2.41 -1.39 0.15
C VAL A 53 3.44 -2.09 1.00
N VAL A 54 4.02 -3.18 0.47
CA VAL A 54 5.15 -3.88 1.09
C VAL A 54 6.39 -3.54 0.28
N ILE A 55 7.45 -3.05 0.93
CA ILE A 55 8.71 -2.68 0.31
C ILE A 55 9.81 -3.53 0.94
N ALA A 56 10.70 -4.10 0.13
CA ALA A 56 11.85 -4.84 0.63
C ALA A 56 13.10 -4.58 -0.20
N THR A 57 14.26 -4.57 0.47
CA THR A 57 15.59 -4.54 -0.18
C THR A 57 16.01 -5.88 -0.78
N GLY A 58 15.20 -6.93 -0.58
CA GLY A 58 15.40 -8.28 -1.11
C GLY A 58 14.08 -8.87 -1.61
N GLU A 59 14.05 -10.19 -1.82
CA GLU A 59 12.84 -10.88 -2.29
C GLU A 59 11.66 -10.75 -1.32
N ILE A 60 10.45 -10.56 -1.87
CA ILE A 60 9.21 -10.50 -1.09
C ILE A 60 8.58 -11.90 -1.09
N GLY A 61 8.81 -12.66 -0.02
CA GLY A 61 8.26 -14.02 0.13
C GLY A 61 6.74 -14.06 0.35
N PHE A 62 6.15 -13.00 0.92
CA PHE A 62 4.70 -12.84 1.08
C PHE A 62 4.26 -11.45 0.62
N PRO A 63 3.36 -11.35 -0.38
CA PRO A 63 3.08 -10.09 -1.08
C PRO A 63 2.06 -9.19 -0.40
N LEU A 64 1.42 -9.65 0.67
CA LEU A 64 0.43 -8.87 1.42
C LEU A 64 1.04 -8.35 2.72
N ALA A 65 0.47 -7.26 3.22
CA ALA A 65 0.85 -6.69 4.50
C ALA A 65 0.15 -7.43 5.64
N ASP A 66 0.92 -7.93 6.61
CA ASP A 66 0.47 -8.64 7.79
C ASP A 66 0.90 -7.95 9.11
N ASP A 67 1.98 -7.17 9.10
CA ASP A 67 2.46 -6.39 10.25
C ASP A 67 2.78 -4.95 9.85
N ILE A 68 1.92 -4.01 10.22
CA ILE A 68 1.97 -2.63 9.71
C ILE A 68 2.98 -1.78 10.49
N ASP A 69 4.05 -1.37 9.82
CA ASP A 69 5.02 -0.41 10.36
C ASP A 69 4.50 1.03 10.32
N VAL A 70 3.78 1.40 9.26
CA VAL A 70 3.29 2.77 9.03
C VAL A 70 1.82 2.77 8.64
N LEU A 71 1.01 3.54 9.38
CA LEU A 71 -0.39 3.79 9.06
C LEU A 71 -0.61 5.27 8.70
N VAL A 72 -1.17 5.53 7.53
CA VAL A 72 -1.62 6.85 7.06
C VAL A 72 -3.13 6.82 6.92
N VAL A 73 -3.82 7.82 7.51
CA VAL A 73 -5.28 7.96 7.45
C VAL A 73 -5.64 9.34 6.89
N LEU A 74 -6.56 9.36 5.91
CA LEU A 74 -7.04 10.56 5.21
C LEU A 74 -8.47 10.95 5.62
#